data_AF-A0A2M6X3X1-F1
#
_entry.id   AF-A0A2M6X3X1-F1
#
_cell.length_a   1.000
_cell.length_b   1.000
_cell.length_c   1.000
_cell.angle_alpha   90.00
_cell.angle_beta   90.00
_cell.angle_gamma   90.00
#
_symmetry.space_group_name_H-M   'P 1'
#
loop_
_entity.id
_entity.type
_entity.pdbx_description
1 polymer ?
#
loop_
_entity_poly.entity_id
_entity_poly.type
_entity_poly.pdbx_seq_one_letter_code
_entity_poly.pdbx_strand_id
1 'polypeptide(L)'
;MDLSKVKTAKKVLHLVRHLVAANEEVRSEVGRSLSRSRTAISLTSLLVSLSLVLSSVASAGKPKIQIKPELQEKVEVILTSSVVLHDQMVKQDDGSVSQTVASLIVELERAISLVSKKRKRAVASQNIHSVQHLDYVLVESRRALKQSLAADFDSRQKHLQEYFKQVVSLAKSYHVKNSYKLYFCPTDRSVWIQKKGSAKNPFSPGSQCGILVN
;
A
#
# COMPACT_ATOMS: atom_id res chain seq x y z
N MET A 1 42.09 3.23 -19.02
CA MET A 1 41.24 4.26 -18.39
C MET A 1 40.06 4.53 -19.30
N ASP A 2 38.84 4.40 -18.77
CA ASP A 2 37.59 4.50 -19.54
C ASP A 2 37.16 5.97 -19.68
N LEU A 3 37.41 6.55 -20.85
CA LEU A 3 37.14 7.95 -21.19
C LEU A 3 35.64 8.31 -21.15
N SER A 4 34.74 7.32 -21.15
CA SER A 4 33.29 7.54 -21.06
C SER A 4 32.88 8.01 -19.65
N LYS A 5 33.51 7.45 -18.61
CA LYS A 5 33.21 7.79 -17.20
C LYS A 5 33.64 9.20 -16.84
N VAL A 6 34.71 9.70 -17.45
CA VAL A 6 35.22 11.07 -17.26
C VAL A 6 34.27 12.12 -17.85
N LYS A 7 33.67 11.84 -19.02
CA LYS A 7 32.68 12.75 -19.64
C LYS A 7 31.41 12.88 -18.81
N THR A 8 30.94 11.80 -18.20
CA THR A 8 29.74 11.79 -17.34
C THR A 8 29.99 12.56 -16.05
N ALA A 9 31.14 12.37 -15.39
CA ALA A 9 31.50 13.11 -14.18
C ALA A 9 31.56 14.63 -14.42
N LYS A 10 32.08 15.06 -15.59
CA LYS A 10 32.17 16.49 -15.94
C LYS A 10 30.80 17.13 -16.19
N LYS A 11 29.84 16.39 -16.75
CA LYS A 11 28.45 16.85 -16.91
C LYS A 11 27.72 16.99 -15.58
N VAL A 12 27.88 16.03 -14.67
CA VAL A 12 27.26 16.08 -13.33
C VAL A 12 27.80 17.26 -12.52
N LEU A 13 29.12 17.50 -12.55
CA LEU A 13 29.72 18.63 -11.84
C LEU A 13 29.23 19.99 -12.37
N HIS A 14 28.97 20.09 -13.69
CA HIS A 14 28.43 21.30 -14.29
C HIS A 14 26.97 21.56 -13.87
N LEU A 15 26.14 20.52 -13.81
CA LEU A 15 24.75 20.59 -13.35
C LEU A 15 24.65 21.01 -11.87
N VAL A 16 25.51 20.45 -11.01
CA VAL A 16 25.56 20.82 -9.59
C VAL A 16 25.92 22.30 -9.41
N ARG A 17 26.84 22.85 -10.21
CA ARG A 17 27.19 24.28 -10.14
C ARG A 17 26.01 25.19 -10.53
N HIS A 18 25.21 24.82 -11.53
CA HIS A 18 24.02 25.58 -11.89
C HIS A 18 22.92 25.53 -10.82
N LEU A 19 22.74 24.37 -10.17
CA LEU A 19 21.76 24.23 -9.09
C LEU A 19 22.15 24.99 -7.83
N VAL A 20 23.45 25.06 -7.51
CA VAL A 20 23.94 25.86 -6.37
C VAL A 20 23.79 27.36 -6.64
N ALA A 21 24.10 27.82 -7.86
CA ALA A 21 23.92 29.23 -8.23
C ALA A 21 22.45 29.68 -8.18
N ALA A 22 21.53 28.84 -8.67
CA ALA A 22 20.09 29.13 -8.62
C ALA A 22 19.54 29.22 -7.18
N ASN A 23 20.16 28.53 -6.22
CA ASN A 23 19.72 28.53 -4.83
C ASN A 23 20.20 29.76 -4.04
N GLU A 24 21.30 30.40 -4.46
CA GLU A 24 21.77 31.66 -3.87
C GLU A 24 20.96 32.87 -4.34
N GLU A 25 20.47 32.86 -5.57
CA GLU A 25 19.63 33.93 -6.12
C GLU A 25 18.29 34.06 -5.38
N VAL A 26 17.63 32.91 -5.12
CA VAL A 26 16.40 32.82 -4.32
C VAL A 26 16.61 33.29 -2.89
N ARG A 27 17.82 33.09 -2.31
CA ARG A 27 18.12 33.51 -0.94
C ARG A 27 18.35 35.02 -0.82
N SER A 28 18.75 35.70 -1.89
CA SER A 28 18.94 37.16 -1.92
C SER A 28 17.61 37.92 -2.05
N GLU A 29 16.62 37.34 -2.71
CA GLU A 29 15.30 37.94 -2.92
C GLU A 29 14.42 37.91 -1.66
N VAL A 30 14.55 36.85 -0.84
CA VAL A 30 13.88 36.77 0.47
C VAL A 30 14.44 37.80 1.47
N GLY A 31 15.71 38.21 1.33
CA GLY A 31 16.36 39.19 2.21
C GLY A 31 15.98 40.65 1.96
N ARG A 32 15.47 41.00 0.76
CA ARG A 32 15.14 42.41 0.41
C ARG A 32 13.68 42.79 0.63
N SER A 33 12.79 41.83 0.91
CA SER A 33 11.36 42.08 1.14
C SER A 33 11.01 42.52 2.58
N LEU A 34 11.98 42.57 3.50
CA LEU A 34 11.73 42.83 4.93
C LEU A 34 12.10 44.23 5.45
N SER A 35 12.47 45.22 4.61
CA SER A 35 12.90 46.55 5.10
C SER A 35 12.01 47.74 4.75
N ARG A 36 10.82 47.55 4.14
CA ARG A 36 9.89 48.66 3.84
C ARG A 36 8.44 48.34 4.19
N SER A 37 8.12 48.41 5.48
CA SER A 37 6.77 48.78 5.93
C SER A 37 6.80 49.19 7.40
N ARG A 38 7.25 50.42 7.65
CA ARG A 38 6.96 51.15 8.89
C ARG A 38 5.92 52.20 8.56
N THR A 39 4.64 51.86 8.65
CA THR A 39 3.54 52.79 8.91
C THR A 39 2.27 52.02 9.28
N ALA A 40 1.85 52.19 10.54
CA ALA A 40 0.49 52.02 11.08
C ALA A 40 -0.38 50.90 10.47
N ILE A 41 -0.23 49.66 10.97
CA ILE A 41 -1.20 48.59 10.72
C ILE A 41 -2.20 48.57 11.88
N SER A 42 -3.41 48.99 11.53
CA SER A 42 -4.64 48.89 12.32
C SER A 42 -4.83 47.48 12.90
N LEU A 43 -5.29 47.41 14.16
CA LEU A 43 -5.54 46.21 14.96
C LEU A 43 -6.58 45.22 14.38
N THR A 44 -7.08 45.42 13.16
CA THR A 44 -8.06 44.56 12.50
C THR A 44 -7.45 43.47 11.60
N SER A 45 -6.14 43.53 11.29
CA SER A 45 -5.52 42.62 10.31
C SER A 45 -4.91 41.33 10.89
N LEU A 46 -4.96 41.13 12.21
CA LEU A 46 -4.38 39.93 12.87
C LEU A 46 -5.34 38.73 12.96
N LEU A 47 -6.63 38.93 12.66
CA LEU A 47 -7.64 37.86 12.69
C LEU A 47 -7.86 37.17 11.32
N VAL A 48 -7.39 37.75 10.22
CA VAL A 48 -7.58 37.17 8.87
C VAL A 48 -6.47 36.16 8.52
N SER A 49 -5.28 36.32 9.11
CA SER A 49 -4.11 35.48 8.79
C SER A 49 -4.06 34.15 9.55
N LEU A 50 -4.88 33.97 10.59
CA LEU A 50 -4.97 32.71 11.34
C LEU A 50 -5.96 31.70 10.72
N SER A 51 -6.79 32.15 9.78
CA SER A 51 -7.84 31.33 9.14
C SER A 51 -7.33 30.49 7.96
N LEU A 52 -6.12 30.75 7.45
CA LEU A 52 -5.57 30.09 6.26
C LEU A 52 -4.64 28.91 6.57
N VAL A 53 -4.27 28.67 7.83
CA VAL A 53 -3.37 27.57 8.21
C VAL A 53 -4.12 26.30 8.65
N LEU A 54 -5.44 26.36 8.86
CA LEU A 54 -6.24 25.20 9.31
C LEU A 54 -6.83 24.34 8.18
N SER A 55 -6.64 24.69 6.91
CA SER A 55 -7.38 24.04 5.80
C SER A 55 -6.70 22.83 5.15
N SER A 56 -5.54 22.35 5.63
CA SER A 56 -4.73 21.36 4.88
C SER A 56 -4.34 20.10 5.64
N VAL A 57 -5.30 19.44 6.31
CA VAL A 57 -5.11 18.02 6.70
C VAL A 57 -6.36 17.15 6.50
N ALA A 58 -7.21 17.46 5.53
CA ALA A 58 -8.14 16.47 5.01
C ALA A 58 -7.40 15.63 3.96
N SER A 59 -6.61 14.64 4.40
CA SER A 59 -6.16 13.57 3.51
C SER A 59 -7.39 12.76 3.11
N ALA A 60 -8.09 13.19 2.06
CA ALA A 60 -9.17 12.42 1.48
C ALA A 60 -8.56 11.14 0.90
N GLY A 61 -8.69 10.04 1.65
CA GLY A 61 -8.30 8.73 1.17
C GLY A 61 -8.96 8.44 -0.17
N LYS A 62 -8.24 7.79 -1.09
CA LYS A 62 -8.80 7.42 -2.39
C LYS A 62 -10.11 6.65 -2.16
N PRO A 63 -11.20 7.01 -2.87
CA PRO A 63 -12.48 6.31 -2.70
C PRO A 63 -12.28 4.83 -3.05
N LYS A 64 -12.81 3.96 -2.20
CA LYS A 64 -12.74 2.51 -2.42
C LYS A 64 -13.63 2.14 -3.60
N ILE A 65 -13.18 1.15 -4.37
CA ILE A 65 -13.91 0.62 -5.52
C ILE A 65 -15.10 -0.20 -5.00
N GLN A 66 -16.29 0.12 -5.50
CA GLN A 66 -17.48 -0.68 -5.26
C GLN A 66 -17.61 -1.77 -6.33
N ILE A 67 -17.83 -3.01 -5.89
CA ILE A 67 -18.02 -4.18 -6.76
C ILE A 67 -19.38 -4.81 -6.50
N LYS A 68 -19.83 -5.67 -7.42
CA LYS A 68 -21.11 -6.38 -7.27
C LYS A 68 -21.14 -7.20 -5.96
N PRO A 69 -22.29 -7.32 -5.28
CA PRO A 69 -22.39 -8.01 -3.98
C PRO A 69 -21.80 -9.43 -3.98
N GLU A 70 -22.03 -10.20 -5.05
CA GLU A 70 -21.48 -11.56 -5.20
C GLU A 70 -19.94 -11.59 -5.19
N LEU A 71 -19.28 -10.58 -5.79
CA LEU A 71 -17.82 -10.47 -5.79
C LEU A 71 -17.32 -9.95 -4.45
N GLN A 72 -18.06 -9.02 -3.84
CA GLN A 72 -17.75 -8.50 -2.51
C GLN A 72 -17.75 -9.61 -1.47
N GLU A 73 -18.73 -10.52 -1.51
CA GLU A 73 -18.78 -11.68 -0.63
C GLU A 73 -17.53 -12.58 -0.79
N LYS A 74 -17.08 -12.81 -2.03
CA LYS A 74 -15.85 -13.59 -2.26
C LYS A 74 -14.60 -12.90 -1.75
N VAL A 75 -14.48 -11.59 -1.93
CA VAL A 75 -13.37 -10.81 -1.34
C VAL A 75 -13.41 -10.93 0.18
N GLU A 76 -14.59 -10.83 0.80
CA GLU A 76 -14.77 -10.93 2.25
C GLU A 76 -14.32 -12.31 2.81
N VAL A 77 -14.68 -13.39 2.11
CA VAL A 77 -14.25 -14.76 2.47
C VAL A 77 -12.73 -14.89 2.40
N ILE A 78 -12.11 -14.34 1.35
CA ILE A 78 -10.66 -14.36 1.20
C ILE A 78 -10.00 -13.58 2.35
N LEU A 79 -10.44 -12.34 2.61
CA LEU A 79 -9.87 -11.51 3.69
C LEU A 79 -10.05 -12.16 5.06
N THR A 80 -11.21 -12.73 5.35
CA THR A 80 -11.44 -13.43 6.63
C THR A 80 -10.53 -14.64 6.77
N SER A 81 -10.36 -15.42 5.71
CA SER A 81 -9.46 -16.58 5.69
C SER A 81 -7.99 -16.16 5.78
N SER A 82 -7.60 -15.02 5.22
CA SER A 82 -6.23 -14.47 5.38
C SER A 82 -5.94 -14.04 6.82
N VAL A 83 -6.94 -13.56 7.57
CA VAL A 83 -6.79 -13.32 9.02
C VAL A 83 -6.57 -14.64 9.76
N VAL A 84 -7.30 -15.71 9.41
CA VAL A 84 -7.06 -17.03 10.00
C VAL A 84 -5.65 -17.50 9.69
N LEU A 85 -5.20 -17.36 8.44
CA LEU A 85 -3.82 -17.71 8.04
C LEU A 85 -2.80 -16.93 8.86
N HIS A 86 -2.98 -15.62 9.01
CA HIS A 86 -2.14 -14.79 9.87
C HIS A 86 -2.06 -15.35 11.30
N ASP A 87 -3.21 -15.67 11.90
CA ASP A 87 -3.25 -16.17 13.28
C ASP A 87 -2.53 -17.52 13.43
N GLN A 88 -2.63 -18.41 12.43
CA GLN A 88 -1.89 -19.67 12.44
C GLN A 88 -0.39 -19.48 12.25
N MET A 89 0.03 -18.53 11.40
CA MET A 89 1.44 -18.19 11.23
C MET A 89 2.04 -17.59 12.50
N VAL A 90 1.31 -16.71 13.19
CA VAL A 90 1.73 -16.16 14.49
C VAL A 90 1.88 -17.26 15.55
N LYS A 91 1.02 -18.28 15.51
CA LYS A 91 1.11 -19.46 16.40
C LYS A 91 2.18 -20.47 15.96
N GLN A 92 2.80 -20.29 14.80
CA GLN A 92 3.78 -21.19 14.20
C GLN A 92 3.25 -22.63 14.04
N ASP A 93 1.96 -22.79 13.76
CA ASP A 93 1.34 -24.09 13.48
C ASP A 93 1.41 -24.42 11.98
N ASP A 94 2.51 -25.04 11.56
CA ASP A 94 2.77 -25.34 10.15
C ASP A 94 1.72 -26.24 9.48
N GLY A 95 1.12 -27.15 10.24
CA GLY A 95 0.03 -28.01 9.77
C GLY A 95 -1.21 -27.19 9.44
N SER A 96 -1.66 -26.37 10.40
CA SER A 96 -2.80 -25.46 10.21
C SER A 96 -2.55 -24.40 9.15
N VAL A 97 -1.31 -23.88 9.04
CA VAL A 97 -0.92 -22.96 7.96
C VAL A 97 -1.11 -23.63 6.61
N SER A 98 -0.60 -24.85 6.43
CA SER A 98 -0.68 -25.56 5.14
C SER A 98 -2.13 -25.89 4.76
N GLN A 99 -2.95 -26.32 5.72
CA GLN A 99 -4.38 -26.56 5.51
C GLN A 99 -5.11 -25.27 5.12
N THR A 100 -4.83 -24.16 5.81
CA THR A 100 -5.45 -22.86 5.53
C THR A 100 -5.06 -22.34 4.16
N VAL A 101 -3.78 -22.49 3.76
CA VAL A 101 -3.29 -22.15 2.41
C VAL A 101 -4.02 -22.95 1.34
N ALA A 102 -4.18 -24.26 1.53
CA ALA A 102 -4.91 -25.11 0.58
C ALA A 102 -6.38 -24.68 0.43
N SER A 103 -7.06 -24.38 1.55
CA SER A 103 -8.44 -23.87 1.52
C SER A 103 -8.55 -22.51 0.82
N LEU A 104 -7.60 -21.60 1.07
CA LEU A 104 -7.54 -20.29 0.43
C LEU A 104 -7.36 -20.38 -1.09
N ILE A 105 -6.55 -21.33 -1.57
CA ILE A 105 -6.37 -21.58 -3.00
C ILE A 105 -7.73 -21.93 -3.65
N VAL A 106 -8.52 -22.80 -3.01
CA VAL A 106 -9.85 -23.18 -3.51
C VAL A 106 -10.79 -21.97 -3.56
N GLU A 107 -10.81 -21.13 -2.53
CA GLU A 107 -11.64 -19.91 -2.52
C GLU A 107 -11.21 -18.90 -3.58
N LEU A 108 -9.91 -18.73 -3.78
CA LEU A 108 -9.38 -17.89 -4.86
C LEU A 108 -9.77 -18.43 -6.24
N GLU A 109 -9.71 -19.73 -6.47
CA GLU A 109 -10.14 -20.33 -7.74
C GLU A 109 -11.64 -20.11 -8.02
N ARG A 110 -12.48 -20.25 -6.98
CA ARG A 110 -13.91 -19.92 -7.06
C ARG A 110 -14.12 -18.44 -7.40
N ALA A 111 -13.39 -17.54 -6.74
CA ALA A 111 -13.47 -16.09 -6.99
C ALA A 111 -13.02 -15.72 -8.41
N ILE A 112 -11.88 -16.27 -8.89
CA ILE A 112 -11.35 -16.05 -10.24
C ILE A 112 -12.35 -16.52 -11.31
N SER A 113 -12.95 -17.70 -11.12
CA SER A 113 -13.98 -18.22 -12.03
C SER A 113 -15.19 -17.28 -12.12
N LEU A 114 -15.64 -16.76 -10.97
CA LEU A 114 -16.73 -15.79 -10.92
C LEU A 114 -16.37 -14.47 -11.62
N VAL A 115 -15.20 -13.90 -11.31
CA VAL A 115 -14.68 -12.68 -11.95
C VAL A 115 -14.58 -12.86 -13.47
N SER A 116 -14.02 -13.97 -13.93
CA SER A 116 -13.90 -14.31 -15.36
C SER A 116 -15.26 -14.37 -16.07
N LYS A 117 -16.27 -15.00 -15.44
CA LYS A 117 -17.65 -15.03 -15.97
C LYS A 117 -18.25 -13.62 -16.07
N LYS A 118 -18.01 -12.77 -15.07
CA LYS A 118 -18.53 -11.39 -15.07
C LYS A 118 -17.76 -10.49 -16.05
N ARG A 119 -16.45 -10.69 -16.24
CA ARG A 119 -15.61 -9.96 -17.21
C ARG A 119 -16.15 -10.10 -18.62
N LYS A 120 -16.52 -11.32 -19.05
CA LYS A 120 -17.15 -11.57 -20.36
C LYS A 120 -18.45 -10.77 -20.57
N ARG A 121 -19.20 -10.50 -19.49
CA ARG A 121 -20.45 -9.71 -19.52
C ARG A 121 -20.22 -8.20 -19.31
N ALA A 122 -19.08 -7.80 -18.77
CA ALA A 122 -18.75 -6.42 -18.38
C ALA A 122 -18.03 -5.62 -19.47
N VAL A 123 -17.66 -6.25 -20.60
CA VAL A 123 -16.98 -5.59 -21.75
C VAL A 123 -17.76 -4.38 -22.30
N ALA A 124 -19.05 -4.27 -21.99
CA ALA A 124 -19.89 -3.13 -22.36
C ALA A 124 -20.01 -2.01 -21.28
N SER A 125 -19.26 -2.07 -20.16
CA SER A 125 -19.44 -1.13 -19.02
C SER A 125 -18.14 -0.44 -18.58
N GLN A 126 -18.26 0.78 -18.04
CA GLN A 126 -17.16 1.59 -17.48
C GLN A 126 -16.40 0.93 -16.30
N ASN A 127 -16.84 -0.23 -15.80
CA ASN A 127 -16.22 -0.93 -14.67
C ASN A 127 -15.15 -1.96 -15.05
N ILE A 128 -14.73 -2.02 -16.32
CA ILE A 128 -13.79 -3.04 -16.79
C ILE A 128 -12.44 -3.00 -16.09
N HIS A 129 -11.90 -1.81 -15.78
CA HIS A 129 -10.61 -1.65 -15.10
C HIS A 129 -10.64 -2.22 -13.67
N SER A 130 -11.72 -1.96 -12.93
CA SER A 130 -11.94 -2.49 -11.58
C SER A 130 -12.00 -4.02 -11.58
N VAL A 131 -12.69 -4.61 -12.57
CA VAL A 131 -12.78 -6.07 -12.73
C VAL A 131 -11.42 -6.67 -13.13
N GLN A 132 -10.67 -6.01 -14.01
CA GLN A 132 -9.32 -6.45 -14.41
C GLN A 132 -8.34 -6.38 -13.25
N HIS A 133 -8.37 -5.32 -12.44
CA HIS A 133 -7.55 -5.21 -11.25
C HIS A 133 -7.88 -6.30 -10.24
N LEU A 134 -9.16 -6.57 -9.99
CA LEU A 134 -9.58 -7.67 -9.10
C LEU A 134 -9.08 -9.03 -9.61
N ASP A 135 -9.25 -9.30 -10.91
CA ASP A 135 -8.78 -10.53 -11.56
C ASP A 135 -7.27 -10.71 -11.35
N TYR A 136 -6.48 -9.67 -11.64
CA TYR A 136 -5.04 -9.67 -11.46
C TYR A 136 -4.64 -10.01 -10.01
N VAL A 137 -5.19 -9.27 -9.03
CA VAL A 137 -4.83 -9.46 -7.63
C VAL A 137 -5.20 -10.86 -7.13
N LEU A 138 -6.34 -11.41 -7.55
CA LEU A 138 -6.76 -12.77 -7.18
C LEU A 138 -5.85 -13.84 -7.82
N VAL A 139 -5.49 -13.68 -9.09
CA VAL A 139 -4.60 -14.61 -9.80
C VAL A 139 -3.21 -14.61 -9.18
N GLU A 140 -2.65 -13.44 -8.90
CA GLU A 140 -1.34 -13.31 -8.25
C GLU A 140 -1.34 -13.86 -6.83
N SER A 141 -2.41 -13.61 -6.06
CA SER A 141 -2.60 -14.21 -4.73
C SER A 141 -2.57 -15.74 -4.79
N ARG A 142 -3.30 -16.33 -5.74
CA ARG A 142 -3.34 -17.79 -5.91
C ARG A 142 -1.99 -18.33 -6.33
N ARG A 143 -1.30 -17.66 -7.25
CA ARG A 143 0.04 -18.05 -7.71
C ARG A 143 1.02 -18.09 -6.54
N ALA A 144 1.04 -17.04 -5.71
CA ALA A 144 1.87 -16.95 -4.52
C ALA A 144 1.58 -18.10 -3.54
N LEU A 145 0.31 -18.37 -3.23
CA LEU A 145 -0.06 -19.49 -2.35
C LEU A 145 0.36 -20.85 -2.89
N LYS A 146 0.15 -21.12 -4.19
CA LYS A 146 0.59 -22.38 -4.82
C LYS A 146 2.11 -22.56 -4.73
N GLN A 147 2.86 -21.49 -4.96
CA GLN A 147 4.32 -21.52 -4.82
C GLN A 147 4.74 -21.76 -3.37
N SER A 148 4.03 -21.21 -2.39
CA SER A 148 4.34 -21.42 -0.97
C SER A 148 4.21 -22.87 -0.50
N LEU A 149 3.33 -23.68 -1.11
CA LEU A 149 3.15 -25.08 -0.75
C LEU A 149 4.27 -26.01 -1.26
N ALA A 150 4.93 -25.62 -2.35
CA ALA A 150 5.98 -26.43 -2.99
C ALA A 150 7.40 -25.97 -2.61
N ALA A 151 7.50 -24.91 -1.81
CA ALA A 151 8.75 -24.23 -1.50
C ALA A 151 9.40 -24.73 -0.22
N ASP A 152 10.72 -24.55 -0.12
CA ASP A 152 11.45 -24.62 1.15
C ASP A 152 11.00 -23.50 2.11
N PHE A 153 11.52 -23.51 3.33
CA PHE A 153 11.10 -22.58 4.38
C PHE A 153 11.24 -21.09 3.98
N ASP A 154 12.44 -20.68 3.54
CA ASP A 154 12.71 -19.28 3.19
C ASP A 154 11.90 -18.82 1.98
N SER A 155 11.77 -19.68 0.96
CA SER A 155 10.99 -19.36 -0.23
C SER A 155 9.49 -19.35 0.08
N ARG A 156 9.01 -20.27 0.92
CA ARG A 156 7.62 -20.28 1.43
C ARG A 156 7.29 -18.98 2.12
N GLN A 157 8.18 -18.47 2.97
CA GLN A 157 7.99 -17.20 3.66
C GLN A 157 7.87 -16.02 2.67
N LYS A 158 8.74 -15.95 1.66
CA LYS A 158 8.67 -14.92 0.60
C LYS A 158 7.36 -14.97 -0.19
N HIS A 159 6.91 -16.18 -0.54
CA HIS A 159 5.64 -16.36 -1.25
C HIS A 159 4.43 -15.98 -0.39
N LEU A 160 4.46 -16.29 0.91
CA LEU A 160 3.42 -15.85 1.84
C LEU A 160 3.41 -14.32 2.03
N GLN A 161 4.59 -13.68 2.10
CA GLN A 161 4.68 -12.22 2.11
C GLN A 161 4.06 -11.60 0.85
N GLU A 162 4.33 -12.18 -0.32
CA GLU A 162 3.75 -11.69 -1.58
C GLU A 162 2.22 -11.85 -1.58
N TYR A 163 1.72 -13.00 -1.12
CA TYR A 163 0.29 -13.21 -0.92
C TYR A 163 -0.33 -12.12 -0.03
N PHE A 164 0.27 -11.82 1.13
CA PHE A 164 -0.28 -10.79 2.02
C PHE A 164 -0.24 -9.38 1.42
N LYS A 165 0.74 -9.04 0.57
CA LYS A 165 0.71 -7.77 -0.18
C LYS A 165 -0.52 -7.67 -1.08
N GLN A 166 -0.85 -8.75 -1.79
CA GLN A 166 -2.02 -8.79 -2.66
C GLN A 166 -3.32 -8.67 -1.85
N VAL A 167 -3.42 -9.37 -0.73
CA VAL A 167 -4.57 -9.30 0.19
C VAL A 167 -4.74 -7.90 0.80
N VAL A 168 -3.64 -7.26 1.22
CA VAL A 168 -3.65 -5.87 1.69
C VAL A 168 -4.14 -4.94 0.58
N SER A 169 -3.68 -5.13 -0.65
CA SER A 169 -4.18 -4.38 -1.81
C SER A 169 -5.69 -4.53 -1.99
N LEU A 170 -6.25 -5.73 -1.81
CA LEU A 170 -7.71 -5.94 -1.82
C LEU A 170 -8.41 -5.11 -0.74
N ALA A 171 -7.96 -5.20 0.51
CA ALA A 171 -8.58 -4.50 1.64
C ALA A 171 -8.54 -2.97 1.49
N LYS A 172 -7.47 -2.44 0.89
CA LYS A 172 -7.32 -1.00 0.59
C LYS A 172 -8.19 -0.56 -0.58
N SER A 173 -8.26 -1.37 -1.63
CA SER A 173 -8.85 -0.96 -2.91
C SER A 173 -10.37 -1.12 -2.96
N TYR A 174 -10.96 -2.06 -2.21
CA TYR A 174 -12.37 -2.41 -2.35
C TYR A 174 -13.19 -2.16 -1.08
N HIS A 175 -14.46 -1.83 -1.26
CA HIS A 175 -15.43 -1.81 -0.16
C HIS A 175 -15.66 -3.23 0.36
N VAL A 176 -15.32 -3.45 1.63
CA VAL A 176 -15.43 -4.73 2.34
C VAL A 176 -16.32 -4.55 3.56
N LYS A 177 -16.97 -5.62 4.01
CA LYS A 177 -17.97 -5.55 5.08
C LYS A 177 -17.29 -5.38 6.44
N ASN A 178 -16.26 -6.19 6.70
CA ASN A 178 -15.52 -6.10 7.95
C ASN A 178 -14.42 -5.03 7.89
N SER A 179 -14.18 -4.38 9.02
CA SER A 179 -13.01 -3.53 9.22
C SER A 179 -11.78 -4.40 9.52
N TYR A 180 -10.76 -4.33 8.67
CA TYR A 180 -9.47 -4.95 8.89
C TYR A 180 -8.42 -3.89 9.22
N LYS A 181 -7.53 -4.19 10.16
CA LYS A 181 -6.33 -3.40 10.39
C LYS A 181 -5.23 -3.92 9.48
N LEU A 182 -4.51 -3.00 8.84
CA LEU A 182 -3.40 -3.31 7.96
C LEU A 182 -2.13 -2.88 8.67
N TYR A 183 -1.14 -3.74 8.70
CA TYR A 183 0.13 -3.46 9.38
C TYR A 183 1.29 -3.58 8.41
N PHE A 184 2.33 -2.80 8.67
CA PHE A 184 3.60 -2.82 7.95
C PHE A 184 4.76 -2.90 8.95
N CYS A 185 5.71 -3.80 8.73
CA CYS A 185 6.93 -3.90 9.51
C CYS A 185 8.09 -3.24 8.73
N PRO A 186 8.71 -2.15 9.22
CA PRO A 186 9.82 -1.50 8.51
C PRO A 186 11.06 -2.38 8.36
N THR A 187 11.27 -3.31 9.29
CA THR A 187 12.47 -4.16 9.37
C THR A 187 12.51 -5.19 8.24
N ASP A 188 11.46 -6.01 8.11
CA ASP A 188 11.39 -7.07 7.10
C ASP A 188 10.55 -6.67 5.86
N ARG A 189 9.98 -5.47 5.88
CA ARG A 189 9.10 -4.90 4.84
C ARG A 189 7.85 -5.72 4.58
N SER A 190 7.46 -6.59 5.51
CA SER A 190 6.22 -7.35 5.41
C SER A 190 5.01 -6.46 5.66
N VAL A 191 3.91 -6.80 5.00
CA VAL A 191 2.59 -6.26 5.28
C VAL A 191 1.65 -7.41 5.57
N TRP A 192 0.63 -7.16 6.39
CA TRP A 192 -0.40 -8.16 6.66
C TRP A 192 -1.71 -7.50 7.06
N ILE A 193 -2.75 -8.33 7.08
CA ILE A 193 -4.06 -7.94 7.60
C ILE A 193 -4.31 -8.64 8.94
N GLN A 194 -5.01 -7.96 9.83
CA GLN A 194 -5.40 -8.49 11.14
C GLN A 194 -6.78 -7.92 11.51
N LYS A 195 -7.63 -8.71 12.16
CA LYS A 195 -8.99 -8.26 12.51
C LYS A 195 -8.95 -7.08 13.50
N LYS A 196 -8.31 -7.27 14.66
CA LYS A 196 -8.20 -6.28 15.75
C LYS A 196 -6.97 -6.59 16.62
N GLY A 197 -6.64 -5.67 17.52
CA GLY A 197 -5.59 -5.85 18.53
C GLY A 197 -4.33 -5.03 18.25
N SER A 198 -3.26 -5.39 18.97
CA SER A 198 -1.88 -4.97 18.71
C SER A 198 -1.31 -5.73 17.53
N ALA A 199 -0.39 -5.10 16.81
CA ALA A 199 0.27 -5.73 15.66
C ALA A 199 1.03 -6.99 16.12
N LYS A 200 0.83 -8.10 15.41
CA LYS A 200 1.63 -9.32 15.58
C LYS A 200 2.22 -9.69 14.22
N ASN A 201 3.54 -9.72 14.10
CA ASN A 201 4.17 -10.04 12.82
C ASN A 201 4.12 -11.57 12.57
N PRO A 202 3.43 -12.05 11.51
CA PRO A 202 3.36 -13.48 11.20
C PRO A 202 4.67 -14.04 10.61
N PHE A 203 5.62 -13.18 10.22
CA PHE A 203 6.90 -13.53 9.61
C PHE A 203 8.08 -13.46 10.58
N SER A 204 7.90 -12.75 11.69
CA SER A 204 8.86 -12.71 12.79
C SER A 204 8.10 -12.63 14.12
N PRO A 205 7.47 -13.75 14.56
CA PRO A 205 6.73 -13.78 15.82
C PRO A 205 7.60 -13.36 17.00
N GLY A 206 7.09 -12.45 17.83
CA GLY A 206 7.83 -11.88 18.96
C GLY A 206 8.62 -10.61 18.65
N SER A 207 8.80 -10.24 17.38
CA SER A 207 9.34 -8.93 17.03
C SER A 207 8.35 -7.81 17.38
N GLN A 208 8.86 -6.74 17.99
CA GLN A 208 8.09 -5.51 18.20
C GLN A 208 8.10 -4.69 16.91
N CYS A 209 7.34 -5.13 15.91
CA CYS A 209 7.10 -4.34 14.71
C CYS A 209 5.65 -4.40 14.23
N GLY A 210 5.28 -3.47 13.35
CA GLY A 210 3.91 -3.33 12.84
C GLY A 210 3.36 -1.93 13.11
N ILE A 211 3.50 -1.07 12.12
CA ILE A 211 2.88 0.26 12.06
C ILE A 211 1.53 0.10 11.39
N LEU A 212 0.48 0.67 11.97
CA LEU A 212 -0.85 0.67 11.37
C LEU A 212 -0.82 1.50 10.08
N VAL A 213 -1.33 0.92 9.00
CA VAL A 213 -1.44 1.57 7.69
C VAL A 213 -2.91 1.76 7.35
N ASN A 214 -3.27 2.99 7.00
CA ASN A 214 -4.60 3.35 6.51
C ASN A 214 -4.67 3.31 4.97
#